data_AF-A0AAF0TTR4-F1
#
_entry.id   AF-A0AAF0TTR4-F1
#
_cell.length_a   1.000
_cell.length_b   1.000
_cell.length_c   1.000
_cell.angle_alpha   90.00
_cell.angle_beta   90.00
_cell.angle_gamma   90.00
#
_symmetry.space_group_name_H-M   'P 1'
#
loop_
_entity.id
_entity.type
_entity.pdbx_description
1 polymer ?
#
loop_
_entity_poly.entity_id
_entity_poly.type
_entity_poly.pdbx_seq_one_letter_code
_entity_poly.pdbx_strand_id
1 'polypeptide(L)'
;MEVERVFIGAGCNRVVYNVSWGASGLVSFGAQNAVPIFCPKTAQILTTLPGHKASVNCTLWLPNSKFAFKVRGSMNWEEIGCT
;
A
#
# COMPACT_ATOMS: atom_id res chain seq x y z
N MET A 1 25.36 -9.94 -12.67
CA MET A 1 25.00 -10.15 -11.25
C MET A 1 23.59 -9.63 -11.08
N GLU A 2 22.63 -10.52 -10.85
CA GLU A 2 21.22 -10.16 -10.64
C GLU A 2 20.96 -10.06 -9.14
N VAL A 3 20.26 -9.02 -8.71
CA VAL A 3 19.97 -8.76 -7.29
C VAL A 3 18.50 -9.06 -7.05
N GLU A 4 18.24 -10.07 -6.22
CA GLU A 4 16.89 -10.44 -5.80
C GLU A 4 16.51 -9.72 -4.50
N ARG A 5 15.29 -9.17 -4.45
CA ARG A 5 14.73 -8.59 -3.23
C ARG A 5 14.11 -9.69 -2.39
N VAL A 6 14.74 -10.01 -1.27
CA VAL A 6 14.29 -11.10 -0.38
C VAL A 6 13.23 -10.63 0.62
N PHE A 7 13.31 -9.36 1.05
CA PHE A 7 12.40 -8.81 2.06
C PHE A 7 12.27 -7.29 1.94
N ILE A 8 11.08 -6.77 2.24
CA ILE A 8 10.81 -5.35 2.38
C ILE A 8 10.06 -5.16 3.70
N GLY A 9 10.64 -4.37 4.60
CA GLY A 9 10.00 -3.94 5.84
C GLY A 9 9.66 -2.45 5.77
N ALA A 10 8.47 -2.08 6.24
CA ALA A 10 8.07 -0.68 6.38
C ALA A 10 7.28 -0.49 7.68
N GLY A 11 7.60 0.56 8.44
CA GLY A 11 6.87 0.95 9.63
C GLY A 11 5.81 2.00 9.32
N CYS A 12 4.65 1.90 9.97
CA CYS A 12 3.62 2.92 9.83
C CYS A 12 4.02 4.22 10.53
N ASN A 13 3.59 5.35 9.97
CA ASN A 13 3.71 6.64 10.65
C ASN A 13 2.85 6.63 11.91
N ARG A 14 3.30 7.35 12.95
CA ARG A 14 2.58 7.49 14.23
C ARG A 14 1.40 8.46 14.11
N VAL A 15 0.44 8.12 13.25
CA VAL A 15 -0.75 8.92 12.92
C VAL A 15 -1.98 8.00 13.01
N VAL A 16 -3.07 8.52 13.60
CA VAL A 16 -4.33 7.79 13.74
C VAL A 16 -5.02 7.68 12.37
N TYR A 17 -5.75 6.59 12.12
CA TYR A 17 -6.46 6.32 10.84
C TYR A 17 -5.56 6.20 9.60
N ASN A 18 -4.28 5.87 9.80
CA ASN A 18 -3.30 5.72 8.72
C ASN A 18 -3.26 4.32 8.07
N VAL A 19 -4.34 3.55 8.19
CA VAL A 19 -4.45 2.18 7.67
C VAL A 19 -5.83 2.00 7.03
N SER A 20 -5.89 1.37 5.87
CA SER A 20 -7.16 0.99 5.23
C SER A 20 -7.07 -0.38 4.58
N TRP A 21 -8.19 -1.10 4.66
CA TRP A 21 -8.38 -2.39 3.99
C TRP A 21 -8.99 -2.19 2.61
N GLY A 22 -8.42 -2.86 1.61
CA GLY A 22 -9.01 -3.00 0.28
C GLY A 22 -9.96 -4.19 0.21
N ALA A 23 -10.93 -4.13 -0.69
CA ALA A 23 -11.85 -5.25 -0.96
C ALA A 23 -11.14 -6.53 -1.41
N SER A 24 -9.92 -6.41 -1.95
CA SER A 24 -9.05 -7.53 -2.33
C SER A 24 -8.40 -8.25 -1.15
N GLY A 25 -8.58 -7.77 0.09
CA GLY A 25 -7.93 -8.30 1.29
C GLY A 25 -6.49 -7.81 1.48
N LEU A 26 -6.07 -6.79 0.73
CA LEU A 26 -4.80 -6.09 0.90
C LEU A 26 -4.96 -4.94 1.89
N VAL A 27 -3.86 -4.57 2.53
CA VAL A 27 -3.79 -3.46 3.48
C VAL A 27 -2.92 -2.36 2.90
N SER A 28 -3.40 -1.11 2.92
CA SER A 28 -2.54 0.05 2.70
C SER A 28 -2.28 0.74 4.03
N PHE A 29 -1.08 1.31 4.18
CA PHE A 29 -0.78 2.21 5.28
C PHE A 29 0.21 3.28 4.86
N GLY A 30 0.28 4.41 5.56
CA GLY A 30 1.28 5.42 5.31
C GLY A 30 2.61 5.11 6.01
N ALA A 31 3.70 5.09 5.27
CA ALA A 31 5.07 4.94 5.78
C ALA A 31 5.96 6.05 5.21
N GLN A 32 6.42 6.94 6.08
CA GLN A 32 7.07 8.19 5.69
C GLN A 32 6.20 8.93 4.66
N ASN A 33 6.74 9.21 3.49
CA ASN A 33 6.09 9.91 2.37
C ASN A 33 5.59 8.95 1.27
N ALA A 34 5.39 7.67 1.61
CA ALA A 34 4.97 6.63 0.69
C ALA A 34 3.84 5.79 1.28
N VAL A 35 3.17 5.02 0.42
CA VAL A 35 2.10 4.11 0.79
C VAL A 35 2.49 2.67 0.44
N PRO A 36 2.94 1.86 1.41
CA PRO A 36 3.11 0.43 1.22
C PRO A 36 1.79 -0.32 1.11
N ILE A 37 1.78 -1.35 0.27
CA ILE A 37 0.68 -2.31 0.10
C ILE A 37 1.12 -3.65 0.67
N PHE A 38 0.45 -4.06 1.72
CA PHE A 38 0.76 -5.27 2.47
C PHE A 38 -0.26 -6.37 2.19
N CYS A 39 0.23 -7.58 1.98
CA CYS A 39 -0.56 -8.79 1.87
C CYS A 39 -0.48 -9.57 3.20
N PRO A 40 -1.54 -9.60 4.01
CA PRO A 40 -1.55 -10.33 5.28
C PRO A 40 -1.37 -11.85 5.11
N LYS A 41 -1.83 -12.40 3.97
CA LYS A 41 -1.75 -13.86 3.71
C LYS A 41 -0.32 -14.35 3.52
N THR A 42 0.54 -13.53 2.91
CA THR A 42 1.95 -13.87 2.65
C THR A 42 2.91 -13.13 3.59
N ALA A 43 2.39 -12.26 4.47
CA ALA A 43 3.16 -11.40 5.36
C ALA A 43 4.22 -10.55 4.63
N GLN A 44 3.90 -10.07 3.42
CA GLN A 44 4.83 -9.33 2.57
C GLN A 44 4.25 -8.01 2.08
N ILE A 45 5.13 -7.02 1.94
CA ILE A 45 4.84 -5.80 1.19
C ILE A 45 4.99 -6.12 -0.30
N LEU A 46 3.87 -6.05 -1.02
CA LEU A 46 3.82 -6.36 -2.45
C LEU A 46 4.40 -5.22 -3.29
N THR A 47 4.12 -3.99 -2.89
CA THR A 47 4.62 -2.79 -3.55
C THR A 47 4.61 -1.61 -2.59
N THR A 48 5.38 -0.59 -2.90
CA THR A 48 5.38 0.70 -2.22
C THR A 48 5.11 1.76 -3.27
N LEU A 49 4.14 2.62 -3.01
CA LEU A 49 3.80 3.75 -3.88
C LEU A 49 4.52 5.01 -3.35
N PRO A 50 5.57 5.52 -4.03
CA PRO A 50 6.25 6.77 -3.70
C PRO A 50 5.67 7.96 -4.48
N GLY A 51 5.51 9.12 -3.83
CA GLY A 51 4.86 10.26 -4.50
C GLY A 51 4.59 11.47 -3.61
N HIS A 52 4.36 11.28 -2.31
CA HIS A 52 4.15 12.43 -1.42
C HIS A 52 5.46 13.14 -1.14
N LYS A 53 5.39 14.47 -1.05
CA LYS A 53 6.51 15.30 -0.58
C LYS A 53 6.56 15.38 0.95
N ALA A 54 5.42 15.15 1.60
CA ALA A 54 5.25 15.16 3.04
C ALA A 54 4.86 13.77 3.54
N SER A 55 4.82 13.62 4.87
CA SER A 55 4.39 12.39 5.51
C SER A 55 2.93 12.06 5.16
N VAL A 56 2.67 10.81 4.81
CA VAL A 56 1.30 10.32 4.61
C VAL A 56 0.61 10.22 5.97
N ASN A 57 -0.55 10.85 6.09
CA ASN A 57 -1.30 10.91 7.34
C ASN A 57 -2.50 9.95 7.36
N CYS A 58 -3.10 9.69 6.20
CA CYS A 58 -4.20 8.74 6.07
C CYS A 58 -4.16 8.02 4.73
N THR A 59 -4.79 6.84 4.67
CA THR A 59 -4.99 6.11 3.42
C THR A 59 -6.42 5.58 3.38
N LEU A 60 -7.02 5.59 2.19
CA LEU A 60 -8.36 5.09 1.93
C LEU A 60 -8.37 4.36 0.59
N TRP A 61 -8.82 3.12 0.60
CA TRP A 61 -9.02 2.37 -0.64
C TRP A 61 -10.24 2.91 -1.37
N LEU A 62 -10.06 3.27 -2.64
CA LEU A 62 -11.18 3.74 -3.45
C LEU A 62 -12.00 2.53 -3.93
N PRO A 63 -13.34 2.59 -3.84
CA PRO A 63 -14.20 1.54 -4.34
C PRO A 63 -14.17 1.54 -5.87
N ASN A 64 -13.35 0.65 -6.44
CA ASN A 64 -13.31 0.42 -7.88
C ASN A 64 -13.79 -1.00 -8.18
N SER A 65 -14.75 -1.13 -9.10
CA SER A 65 -15.30 -2.41 -9.56
C SER A 65 -14.25 -3.35 -10.19
N LYS A 66 -13.05 -2.85 -10.52
CA LYS A 66 -11.94 -3.65 -11.05
C LYS A 66 -11.27 -4.59 -10.03
N PHE A 67 -11.44 -4.38 -8.72
CA PHE A 67 -10.65 -5.08 -7.69
C PHE A 67 -11.37 -6.18 -6.90
N ALA A 68 -12.57 -6.59 -7.32
CA ALA A 68 -13.14 -7.83 -6.81
C ALA A 68 -12.26 -9.06 -7.17
N PHE A 69 -11.49 -9.00 -8.27
CA PHE A 69 -10.72 -10.14 -8.77
C PHE A 69 -9.48 -9.74 -9.60
N LYS A 70 -8.40 -9.25 -8.98
CA LYS A 70 -7.05 -9.44 -9.58
C LYS A 70 -5.93 -9.06 -8.62
N VAL A 71 -5.20 -10.08 -8.17
CA VAL A 71 -3.81 -9.93 -7.72
C VAL A 71 -2.94 -10.37 -8.89
N ARG A 72 -2.54 -9.43 -9.76
CA ARG A 72 -1.34 -9.50 -10.62
C ARG A 72 -1.31 -8.28 -11.56
N GLY A 73 -0.34 -7.40 -11.34
CA GLY A 73 0.04 -6.30 -12.24
C GLY A 73 -0.22 -4.91 -11.65
N SER A 74 0.85 -4.23 -11.24
CA SER A 74 0.98 -2.78 -10.92
C SER A 74 -0.26 -2.08 -10.35
N MET A 75 -0.29 -1.93 -9.03
CA MET A 75 -1.20 -1.01 -8.31
C MET A 75 -0.76 0.44 -8.56
N ASN A 76 -1.70 1.34 -8.89
CA ASN A 76 -1.40 2.75 -9.19
C ASN A 76 -2.03 3.69 -8.14
N TRP A 77 -1.52 4.93 -8.07
CA TRP A 77 -2.02 5.97 -7.16
C TRP A 77 -3.53 6.24 -7.25
N GLU A 78 -4.15 5.97 -8.40
CA GLU A 78 -5.58 6.18 -8.66
C GLU A 78 -6.50 5.26 -7.84
N GLU A 79 -5.94 4.30 -7.11
CA GLU A 79 -6.69 3.27 -6.38
C GLU A 79 -6.69 3.52 -4.87
N ILE A 80 -5.85 4.45 -4.39
CA ILE A 80 -5.71 4.80 -2.98
C ILE A 80 -5.79 6.31 -2.83
N GLY A 81 -6.87 6.77 -2.22
CA GLY A 81 -6.99 8.15 -1.77
C GLY A 81 -6.17 8.37 -0.50
N CYS A 82 -5.38 9.43 -0.47
CA CYS A 82 -4.62 9.86 0.72
C CYS A 82 -4.50 11.39 0.72
N THR A 83 -4.55 12.00 1.91
CA THR A 83 -4.26 13.42 2.12
C THR A 83 -2.89 13.60 2.74
#